data_AF-A0A9P7JAZ5-F1
#
_entry.id   AF-A0A9P7JAZ5-F1
#
_cell.length_a   1.000
_cell.length_b   1.000
_cell.length_c   1.000
_cell.angle_alpha   90.00
_cell.angle_beta   90.00
_cell.angle_gamma   90.00
#
_symmetry.space_group_name_H-M   'P 1'
#
loop_
_entity.id
_entity.type
_entity.pdbx_description
1 polymer ?
#
loop_
_entity_poly.entity_id
_entity_poly.type
_entity_poly.pdbx_seq_one_letter_code
_entity_poly.pdbx_strand_id
1 'polypeptide(L)'
;MPSDRKQVVVLYAEAKLQKSIDLPGNLTVARAKEEGMVAIRDHLNILPAVPPVSLDPDCTDFYPAIKDDNTIIRSLKGNLTMVVYPEPPEGQRLTPSPFVDALQSAVREVRDVKAQQNTASLIKEESARCNVKPADNDVLLRRFEAMEEKIGRDIAELMREIAGLKHNVEELAGLKPAIEELRWENAGLKHDIKELSTPSQNLPVENLQK
;
A
#
# COMPACT_ATOMS: atom_id res chain seq x y z
N MET A 1 7.05 -70.83 4.67
CA MET A 1 6.15 -70.52 3.54
C MET A 1 6.25 -69.02 3.30
N PRO A 2 6.85 -68.55 2.19
CA PRO A 2 6.84 -67.13 1.88
C PRO A 2 5.38 -66.70 1.72
N SER A 3 4.96 -65.70 2.50
CA SER A 3 3.62 -65.16 2.43
C SER A 3 3.47 -64.49 1.07
N ASP A 4 2.68 -65.08 0.18
CA ASP A 4 2.49 -64.69 -1.23
C ASP A 4 1.64 -63.41 -1.34
N ARG A 5 1.85 -62.45 -0.43
CA ARG A 5 1.12 -61.20 -0.29
C ARG A 5 1.86 -60.10 -1.03
N LYS A 6 1.12 -59.27 -1.76
CA LYS A 6 1.62 -58.08 -2.44
C LYS A 6 1.08 -56.85 -1.73
N GLN A 7 1.98 -55.90 -1.48
CA GLN A 7 1.59 -54.61 -0.94
C GLN A 7 0.96 -53.77 -2.05
N VAL A 8 -0.25 -53.27 -1.79
CA VAL A 8 -0.99 -52.37 -2.67
C VAL A 8 -1.08 -51.01 -2.01
N VAL A 9 -0.60 -49.98 -2.70
CA VAL A 9 -0.75 -48.60 -2.26
C VAL A 9 -2.09 -48.07 -2.75
N VAL A 10 -2.91 -47.58 -1.84
CA VAL A 10 -4.18 -46.91 -2.12
C VAL A 10 -3.94 -45.42 -2.20
N LEU A 11 -4.18 -44.83 -3.37
CA LEU A 11 -4.06 -43.40 -3.60
C LEU A 11 -5.41 -42.71 -3.45
N TYR A 12 -5.44 -41.71 -2.57
CA TYR A 12 -6.51 -40.72 -2.44
C TYR A 12 -6.04 -39.35 -2.92
N ALA A 13 -7.01 -38.47 -3.18
CA ALA A 13 -6.79 -37.05 -3.42
C ALA A 13 -5.95 -36.37 -2.32
N GLU A 14 -6.22 -36.70 -1.06
CA GLU A 14 -5.48 -36.16 0.07
C GLU A 14 -4.37 -37.13 0.50
N ALA A 15 -3.13 -36.63 0.57
CA ALA A 15 -1.96 -37.44 0.93
C ALA A 15 -2.11 -38.12 2.32
N LYS A 16 -2.79 -37.46 3.26
CA LYS A 16 -3.04 -37.99 4.62
C LYS A 16 -3.99 -39.19 4.67
N LEU A 17 -4.72 -39.47 3.58
CA LEU A 17 -5.64 -40.60 3.48
C LEU A 17 -5.00 -41.81 2.76
N GLN A 18 -3.80 -41.64 2.18
CA GLN A 18 -3.10 -42.72 1.50
C GLN A 18 -2.72 -43.83 2.47
N LYS A 19 -2.93 -45.09 2.07
CA LYS A 19 -2.62 -46.26 2.90
C LYS A 19 -2.09 -47.40 2.06
N SER A 20 -1.18 -48.18 2.65
CA SER A 20 -0.77 -49.46 2.08
C SER A 20 -1.59 -50.59 2.69
N ILE A 21 -2.11 -51.47 1.84
CA ILE A 21 -2.85 -52.67 2.23
C ILE A 21 -2.14 -53.90 1.67
N ASP A 22 -2.10 -54.99 2.44
CA ASP A 22 -1.51 -56.25 2.00
C ASP A 22 -2.60 -57.15 1.42
N LEU A 23 -2.55 -57.40 0.12
CA LEU A 23 -3.48 -58.29 -0.57
C LEU A 23 -2.80 -59.59 -1.01
N PRO A 24 -3.48 -60.73 -1.02
CA PRO A 24 -2.97 -61.96 -1.64
C PRO A 24 -2.56 -61.75 -3.11
N GLY A 25 -1.37 -62.23 -3.48
CA GLY A 25 -0.73 -61.96 -4.77
C GLY A 25 -1.33 -62.71 -5.96
N ASN A 26 -2.23 -63.67 -5.70
CA ASN A 26 -2.95 -64.50 -6.65
C ASN A 26 -4.42 -64.05 -6.88
N LEU A 27 -4.83 -62.92 -6.30
CA LEU A 27 -6.19 -62.40 -6.46
C LEU A 27 -6.45 -61.87 -7.86
N THR A 28 -7.67 -62.11 -8.36
CA THR A 28 -8.21 -61.39 -9.51
C THR A 28 -8.49 -59.94 -9.14
N VAL A 29 -8.52 -59.03 -10.12
CA VAL A 29 -8.83 -57.62 -9.89
C VAL A 29 -10.17 -57.43 -9.19
N ALA A 30 -11.21 -58.17 -9.59
CA ALA A 30 -12.52 -58.10 -8.96
C ALA A 30 -12.48 -58.45 -7.46
N ARG A 31 -11.75 -59.50 -7.09
CA ARG A 31 -11.64 -59.92 -5.69
C ARG A 31 -10.69 -59.01 -4.89
N ALA A 32 -9.63 -58.50 -5.52
CA ALA A 32 -8.77 -57.48 -4.95
C ALA A 32 -9.51 -56.14 -4.70
N LYS A 33 -10.49 -55.77 -5.55
CA LYS A 33 -11.37 -54.62 -5.33
C LYS A 33 -12.26 -54.85 -4.12
N GLU A 34 -12.91 -56.00 -4.03
CA GLU A 34 -13.79 -56.34 -2.90
C GLU A 34 -13.04 -56.33 -1.57
N GLU A 35 -11.90 -57.03 -1.48
CA GLU A 35 -11.09 -57.08 -0.25
C GLU A 35 -10.43 -55.73 0.05
N GLY A 36 -9.97 -55.02 -0.98
CA GLY A 36 -9.38 -53.68 -0.85
C GLY A 36 -10.38 -52.64 -0.35
N MET A 37 -11.61 -52.65 -0.87
CA MET A 37 -12.68 -51.72 -0.44
C MET A 37 -13.05 -51.91 1.03
N VAL A 38 -13.11 -53.16 1.52
CA VAL A 38 -13.37 -53.42 2.94
C VAL A 38 -12.24 -52.86 3.81
N ALA A 39 -10.99 -53.17 3.48
CA ALA A 39 -9.82 -52.68 4.21
C ALA A 39 -9.69 -51.16 4.20
N ILE A 40 -10.09 -50.53 3.09
CA ILE A 40 -10.20 -49.08 2.96
C ILE A 40 -11.29 -48.53 3.86
N ARG A 41 -12.51 -49.08 3.79
CA ARG A 41 -13.67 -48.59 4.54
C ARG A 41 -13.38 -48.61 6.03
N ASP A 42 -12.82 -49.73 6.50
CA ASP A 42 -12.40 -49.89 7.89
C ASP A 42 -11.33 -48.86 8.27
N HIS A 43 -10.38 -48.56 7.38
CA HIS A 43 -9.39 -47.52 7.64
C HIS A 43 -10.00 -46.12 7.79
N LEU A 44 -10.88 -45.73 6.86
CA LEU A 44 -11.50 -44.41 6.85
C LEU A 44 -12.41 -44.20 8.06
N ASN A 45 -13.13 -45.25 8.49
CA ASN A 45 -14.00 -45.22 9.67
C ASN A 45 -13.25 -45.02 10.99
N ILE A 46 -11.95 -45.34 11.04
CA ILE A 46 -11.10 -45.17 12.24
C ILE A 46 -10.50 -43.75 12.30
N LEU A 47 -10.48 -43.01 11.19
CA LEU A 47 -9.86 -41.69 11.15
C LEU A 47 -10.78 -40.63 11.78
N PRO A 48 -10.32 -39.90 12.83
CA PRO A 48 -11.10 -38.82 13.40
C PRO A 48 -11.26 -37.68 12.38
N ALA A 49 -12.47 -37.12 12.31
CA ALA A 49 -12.88 -36.03 11.40
C ALA A 49 -13.05 -36.39 9.92
N VAL A 50 -13.00 -37.66 9.53
CA VAL A 50 -13.41 -38.09 8.18
C VAL A 50 -14.88 -38.53 8.24
N PRO A 51 -15.80 -37.89 7.50
CA PRO A 51 -17.19 -38.32 7.45
C PRO A 51 -17.31 -39.72 6.84
N PRO A 52 -18.35 -40.51 7.18
CA PRO A 52 -18.55 -41.83 6.60
C PRO A 52 -18.61 -41.73 5.08
N VAL A 53 -17.64 -42.34 4.40
CA VAL A 53 -17.55 -42.30 2.93
C VAL A 53 -18.24 -43.54 2.37
N SER A 54 -19.25 -43.34 1.52
CA SER A 54 -19.74 -44.39 0.62
C SER A 54 -18.67 -44.62 -0.45
N LEU A 55 -18.19 -45.86 -0.52
CA LEU A 55 -17.25 -46.28 -1.57
C LEU A 55 -18.06 -47.03 -2.60
N ASP A 56 -18.35 -46.39 -3.72
CA ASP A 56 -18.93 -47.03 -4.88
C ASP A 56 -17.90 -48.00 -5.50
N PRO A 57 -18.28 -49.27 -5.78
CA PRO A 57 -17.48 -50.20 -6.57
C PRO A 57 -17.00 -49.62 -7.92
N ASP A 58 -17.79 -48.74 -8.53
CA ASP A 58 -17.47 -48.08 -9.80
C ASP A 58 -16.46 -46.94 -9.64
N CYS A 59 -16.26 -46.45 -8.41
CA CYS A 59 -15.29 -45.40 -8.08
C CYS A 59 -13.94 -45.96 -7.57
N THR A 60 -13.82 -47.29 -7.49
CA THR A 60 -12.56 -47.97 -7.13
C THR A 60 -12.01 -48.68 -8.36
N ASP A 61 -10.88 -48.21 -8.87
CA ASP A 61 -10.24 -48.86 -10.01
C ASP A 61 -8.77 -49.19 -9.78
N PHE A 62 -8.36 -50.32 -10.34
CA PHE A 62 -6.95 -50.64 -10.51
C PHE A 62 -6.56 -50.14 -11.88
N TYR A 63 -5.40 -49.51 -12.03
CA TYR A 63 -4.86 -49.29 -13.38
C TYR A 63 -4.59 -50.66 -14.00
N PRO A 64 -5.32 -51.11 -15.03
CA PRO A 64 -4.99 -52.36 -15.68
C PRO A 64 -3.63 -52.22 -16.37
N ALA A 65 -2.81 -53.26 -16.32
CA ALA A 65 -1.48 -53.24 -16.94
C ALA A 65 -1.56 -53.09 -18.47
N ILE A 66 -2.66 -53.55 -19.07
CA ILE A 66 -2.93 -53.55 -20.51
C ILE A 66 -4.38 -53.07 -20.72
N LYS A 67 -4.61 -52.26 -21.75
CA LYS A 67 -5.95 -51.83 -22.15
C LYS A 67 -6.77 -53.08 -22.48
N ASP A 68 -7.91 -53.26 -21.81
CA ASP A 68 -8.85 -54.40 -21.95
C ASP A 68 -8.46 -55.73 -21.26
N ASP A 69 -7.40 -55.74 -20.43
CA ASP A 69 -7.07 -56.89 -19.56
C ASP A 69 -7.22 -56.54 -18.08
N ASN A 70 -8.36 -56.96 -17.51
CA ASN A 70 -8.69 -56.78 -16.09
C ASN A 70 -8.12 -57.89 -15.19
N THR A 71 -7.13 -58.66 -15.65
CA THR A 71 -6.52 -59.73 -14.85
C THR A 71 -5.17 -59.32 -14.25
N ILE A 72 -4.54 -58.24 -14.73
CA ILE A 72 -3.20 -57.82 -14.33
C ILE A 72 -3.21 -56.37 -13.86
N ILE A 73 -2.81 -56.14 -12.60
CA ILE A 73 -2.70 -54.81 -12.00
C ILE A 73 -1.36 -54.19 -12.40
N ARG A 74 -1.38 -52.95 -12.92
CA ARG A 74 -0.16 -52.21 -13.27
C ARG A 74 0.64 -51.91 -12.00
N SER A 75 1.92 -52.30 -12.00
CA SER A 75 2.84 -51.88 -10.96
C SER A 75 3.38 -50.49 -11.26
N LEU A 76 3.15 -49.53 -10.37
CA LEU A 76 3.81 -48.23 -10.39
C LEU A 76 5.01 -48.29 -9.44
N LYS A 77 6.22 -48.12 -9.99
CA LYS A 77 7.49 -48.11 -9.23
C LYS A 77 7.75 -49.37 -8.38
N GLY A 78 7.30 -50.54 -8.83
CA GLY A 78 7.53 -51.81 -8.13
C GLY A 78 6.46 -52.20 -7.10
N ASN A 79 5.47 -51.33 -6.84
CA ASN A 79 4.32 -51.63 -5.97
C ASN A 79 3.05 -51.74 -6.82
N LEU A 80 2.10 -52.58 -6.39
CA LEU A 80 0.75 -52.56 -6.97
C LEU A 80 0.04 -51.29 -6.47
N THR A 81 -0.77 -50.64 -7.30
CA THR A 81 -1.43 -49.38 -6.93
C THR A 81 -2.91 -49.43 -7.28
N MET A 82 -3.75 -49.11 -6.31
CA MET A 82 -5.19 -48.95 -6.44
C MET A 82 -5.52 -47.47 -6.30
N VAL A 83 -6.36 -46.94 -7.19
CA VAL A 83 -6.79 -45.54 -7.13
C VAL A 83 -8.27 -45.50 -6.80
N VAL A 84 -8.59 -44.76 -5.74
CA VAL A 84 -9.94 -44.62 -5.22
C VAL A 84 -10.36 -43.18 -5.46
N TYR A 85 -11.45 -43.02 -6.20
CA TYR A 85 -12.10 -41.72 -6.39
C TYR A 85 -13.30 -41.64 -5.44
N PRO A 86 -13.56 -40.50 -4.77
CA PRO A 86 -14.79 -40.31 -4.02
C PRO A 86 -15.98 -40.14 -4.97
N GLU A 87 -17.20 -40.55 -4.59
CA GLU A 87 -18.42 -40.32 -5.37
C GLU A 87 -18.64 -38.81 -5.65
N PRO A 88 -19.23 -38.45 -6.80
CA PRO A 88 -19.56 -37.06 -7.09
C PRO A 88 -20.75 -36.62 -6.22
N PRO A 89 -20.78 -35.36 -5.75
CA PRO A 89 -21.93 -34.82 -5.03
C PRO A 89 -23.22 -34.94 -5.86
N GLU A 90 -24.37 -35.12 -5.21
CA GLU A 90 -25.68 -35.19 -5.88
C GLU A 90 -25.85 -34.06 -6.91
N GLY A 91 -26.11 -34.43 -8.17
CA GLY A 91 -26.27 -33.50 -9.29
C GLY A 91 -25.03 -33.26 -10.15
N GLN A 92 -23.86 -33.82 -9.81
CA GLN A 92 -22.67 -33.75 -10.65
C GLN A 92 -22.44 -35.05 -11.44
N ARG A 93 -22.11 -34.94 -12.73
CA ARG A 93 -21.82 -36.08 -13.62
C ARG A 93 -20.40 -36.65 -13.47
N LEU A 94 -19.49 -35.91 -12.86
CA LEU A 94 -18.07 -36.25 -12.78
C LEU A 94 -17.52 -35.88 -11.40
N THR A 95 -16.66 -36.73 -10.87
CA THR A 95 -15.92 -36.50 -9.64
C THR A 95 -14.84 -35.44 -9.90
N PRO A 96 -14.72 -34.39 -9.09
CA PRO A 96 -13.62 -33.44 -9.21
C PRO A 96 -12.33 -34.21 -8.94
N SER A 97 -11.55 -34.49 -9.99
CA SER A 97 -10.30 -35.21 -9.79
C SER A 97 -9.29 -34.25 -9.16
N PRO A 98 -8.48 -34.72 -8.18
CA PRO A 98 -7.42 -33.90 -7.57
C PRO A 98 -6.41 -33.35 -8.60
N PHE A 99 -6.29 -34.00 -9.76
CA PHE A 99 -5.52 -33.48 -10.88
C PHE A 99 -6.15 -32.23 -11.52
N VAL A 100 -7.47 -32.20 -11.67
CA VAL A 100 -8.19 -31.04 -12.21
C VAL A 100 -8.09 -29.84 -11.26
N ASP A 101 -8.20 -30.07 -9.96
CA ASP A 101 -8.04 -29.01 -8.95
C ASP A 101 -6.61 -28.45 -8.93
N ALA A 102 -5.60 -29.33 -8.95
CA ALA A 102 -4.20 -28.93 -9.04
C ALA A 102 -3.92 -28.15 -10.35
N LEU A 103 -4.49 -28.58 -11.47
CA LEU A 103 -4.37 -27.89 -12.75
C LEU A 103 -5.02 -26.51 -12.72
N GLN A 104 -6.22 -26.38 -12.13
CA GLN A 104 -6.89 -25.09 -11.99
C GLN A 104 -6.12 -24.14 -11.06
N SER A 105 -5.51 -24.66 -10.00
CA SER A 105 -4.64 -23.88 -9.11
C SER A 105 -3.42 -23.34 -9.87
N ALA A 106 -2.72 -24.21 -10.61
CA ALA A 106 -1.56 -23.81 -11.41
C ALA A 106 -1.91 -22.76 -12.48
N VAL A 107 -3.09 -22.90 -13.12
CA VAL A 107 -3.57 -21.91 -14.10
C VAL A 107 -3.85 -20.55 -13.45
N ARG A 108 -4.35 -20.51 -12.21
CA ARG A 108 -4.54 -19.24 -11.47
C ARG A 108 -3.19 -18.59 -11.15
N GLU A 109 -2.23 -19.36 -10.62
CA GLU A 109 -0.89 -18.85 -10.32
C GLU A 109 -0.20 -18.24 -11.55
N VAL A 110 -0.27 -18.91 -12.70
CA VAL A 110 0.30 -18.38 -13.96
C VAL A 110 -0.38 -17.07 -14.37
N ARG A 111 -1.70 -16.96 -14.18
CA ARG A 111 -2.44 -15.72 -14.48
C ARG A 111 -2.01 -14.59 -13.55
N ASP A 112 -1.81 -14.87 -12.27
CA ASP A 112 -1.39 -13.88 -11.27
C ASP A 112 0.05 -13.40 -11.53
N VAL A 113 0.97 -14.31 -11.86
CA VAL A 113 2.35 -13.97 -12.26
C VAL A 113 2.34 -13.09 -13.50
N LYS A 114 1.49 -13.40 -14.50
CA LYS A 114 1.36 -12.58 -15.71
C LYS A 114 0.82 -11.18 -15.39
N ALA A 115 -0.14 -11.08 -14.47
CA ALA A 115 -0.64 -9.78 -14.01
C ALA A 115 0.46 -8.97 -13.30
N GLN A 116 1.27 -9.61 -12.44
CA GLN A 116 2.42 -8.98 -11.77
C GLN A 116 3.51 -8.54 -12.76
N GLN A 117 3.75 -9.30 -13.83
CA GLN A 117 4.73 -8.92 -14.85
C GLN A 117 4.29 -7.68 -15.62
N ASN A 118 2.99 -7.55 -15.90
CA ASN A 118 2.44 -6.34 -16.53
C ASN A 118 2.58 -5.12 -15.62
N THR A 119 2.31 -5.24 -14.31
CA THR A 119 2.49 -4.13 -13.37
C THR A 119 3.96 -3.75 -13.19
N ALA A 120 4.86 -4.73 -13.12
CA ALA A 120 6.30 -4.48 -13.07
C ALA A 120 6.82 -3.75 -14.33
N SER A 121 6.25 -4.06 -15.50
CA SER A 121 6.59 -3.40 -16.77
C SER A 121 6.16 -1.93 -16.76
N LEU A 122 4.96 -1.64 -16.25
CA LEU A 122 4.47 -0.26 -16.09
C LEU A 122 5.32 0.54 -15.10
N ILE A 123 5.69 -0.05 -13.95
CA ILE A 123 6.55 0.59 -12.95
C ILE A 123 7.93 0.91 -13.54
N LYS A 124 8.50 -0.01 -14.34
CA LYS A 124 9.78 0.21 -15.00
C LYS A 124 9.72 1.33 -16.03
N GLU A 125 8.62 1.45 -16.77
CA GLU A 125 8.42 2.54 -17.73
C GLU A 125 8.26 3.89 -17.01
N GLU A 126 7.46 3.96 -15.94
CA GLU A 126 7.33 5.15 -15.08
C GLU A 126 8.66 5.56 -14.44
N SER A 127 9.43 4.61 -13.92
CA SER A 127 10.74 4.88 -13.34
C SER A 127 11.74 5.42 -14.38
N ALA A 128 11.66 4.96 -15.63
CA ALA A 128 12.46 5.51 -16.71
C ALA A 128 12.06 6.95 -17.09
N ARG A 129 10.76 7.29 -16.99
CA ARG A 129 10.27 8.66 -17.19
C ARG A 129 10.67 9.61 -16.06
N CYS A 130 10.66 9.14 -14.82
CA CYS A 130 11.08 9.88 -13.63
C CYS A 130 12.60 9.87 -13.40
N ASN A 131 13.40 9.44 -14.39
CA ASN A 131 14.84 9.43 -14.28
C ASN A 131 15.39 10.87 -14.43
N VAL A 132 15.24 11.65 -13.37
CA VAL A 132 15.81 13.00 -13.24
C VAL A 132 17.31 12.86 -13.33
N LYS A 133 17.91 13.45 -14.37
CA LYS A 133 19.35 13.35 -14.54
C LYS A 133 20.02 14.20 -13.45
N PRO A 134 21.23 13.83 -12.98
CA PRO A 134 22.00 14.68 -12.08
C PRO A 134 22.13 16.12 -12.59
N ALA A 135 22.22 16.30 -13.92
CA ALA A 135 22.24 17.61 -14.56
C ALA A 135 20.95 18.44 -14.36
N ASP A 136 19.78 17.81 -14.25
CA ASP A 136 18.51 18.52 -14.00
C ASP A 136 18.46 19.03 -12.55
N ASN A 137 19.04 18.27 -11.61
CA ASN A 137 19.21 18.70 -10.22
C ASN A 137 20.20 19.86 -10.12
N ASP A 138 21.31 19.83 -10.88
CA ASP A 138 22.27 20.93 -10.91
C ASP A 138 21.64 22.24 -11.42
N VAL A 139 20.76 22.16 -12.43
CA VAL A 139 20.03 23.32 -12.95
C VAL A 139 19.06 23.88 -11.90
N LEU A 140 18.35 23.01 -11.17
CA LEU A 140 17.47 23.43 -10.07
C LEU A 140 18.27 24.08 -8.94
N LEU A 141 19.39 23.49 -8.54
CA LEU A 141 20.24 24.01 -7.46
C LEU A 141 20.75 25.41 -7.77
N ARG A 142 21.29 25.63 -8.98
CA ARG A 142 21.73 26.96 -9.43
C ARG A 142 20.61 27.99 -9.42
N ARG A 143 19.39 27.58 -9.76
CA ARG A 143 18.22 28.48 -9.74
C ARG A 143 17.83 28.85 -8.32
N PHE A 144 17.93 27.93 -7.36
CA PHE A 144 17.71 28.22 -5.95
C PHE A 144 18.76 29.17 -5.40
N GLU A 145 20.05 28.92 -5.64
CA GLU A 145 21.15 29.79 -5.22
C GLU A 145 20.97 31.22 -5.76
N ALA A 146 20.64 31.36 -7.05
CA ALA A 146 20.39 32.67 -7.66
C ALA A 146 19.18 33.40 -7.06
N MET A 147 18.15 32.65 -6.63
CA MET A 147 16.98 33.21 -5.97
C MET A 147 17.31 33.67 -4.56
N GLU A 148 18.06 32.86 -3.80
CA GLU A 148 18.52 33.22 -2.45
C GLU A 148 19.38 34.48 -2.47
N GLU A 149 20.32 34.59 -3.43
CA GLU A 149 21.12 35.81 -3.60
C GLU A 149 20.26 37.04 -3.90
N LYS A 150 19.24 36.90 -4.76
CA LYS A 150 18.34 38.00 -5.08
C LYS A 150 17.58 38.45 -3.83
N ILE A 151 17.00 37.51 -3.10
CA ILE A 151 16.28 37.79 -1.84
C ILE A 151 17.22 38.47 -0.83
N GLY A 152 18.47 38.02 -0.72
CA GLY A 152 19.46 38.64 0.15
C GLY A 152 19.74 40.11 -0.20
N ARG A 153 19.85 40.44 -1.49
CA ARG A 153 20.02 41.83 -1.95
C ARG A 153 18.79 42.69 -1.65
N ASP A 154 17.59 42.18 -1.93
CA ASP A 154 16.33 42.89 -1.68
C ASP A 154 16.16 43.19 -0.18
N ILE A 155 16.49 42.23 0.70
CA ILE A 155 16.48 42.43 2.16
C ILE A 155 17.49 43.52 2.58
N ALA A 156 18.71 43.49 2.06
CA ALA A 156 19.73 44.47 2.40
C ALA A 156 19.35 45.90 1.97
N GLU A 157 18.67 46.04 0.83
CA GLU A 157 18.13 47.32 0.36
C GLU A 157 17.01 47.82 1.27
N LEU A 158 16.03 46.98 1.58
CA LEU A 158 14.95 47.32 2.51
C LEU A 158 15.47 47.73 3.90
N MET A 159 16.50 47.06 4.42
CA MET A 159 17.13 47.44 5.68
C MET A 159 17.74 48.85 5.62
N ARG A 160 18.35 49.22 4.49
CA ARG A 160 18.91 50.56 4.27
C ARG A 160 17.82 51.62 4.22
N GLU A 161 16.73 51.34 3.52
CA GLU A 161 15.57 52.23 3.44
C GLU A 161 14.93 52.44 4.82
N ILE A 162 14.75 51.37 5.60
CA ILE A 162 14.23 51.44 6.97
C ILE A 162 15.14 52.30 7.87
N ALA A 163 16.46 52.15 7.75
CA ALA A 163 17.40 52.99 8.51
C ALA A 163 17.26 54.47 8.14
N GLY A 164 17.11 54.78 6.85
CA GLY A 164 16.86 56.16 6.37
C GLY A 164 15.53 56.72 6.88
N LEU A 165 14.44 55.94 6.80
CA LEU A 165 13.14 56.34 7.33
C LEU A 165 13.19 56.60 8.85
N LYS A 166 13.90 55.76 9.60
CA LYS A 166 14.08 55.94 11.04
C LYS A 166 14.79 57.26 11.35
N HIS A 167 15.85 57.58 10.62
CA HIS A 167 16.56 58.85 10.77
C HIS A 167 15.64 60.04 10.48
N ASN A 168 14.88 60.01 9.38
CA ASN A 168 13.94 61.06 9.03
C ASN A 168 12.85 61.26 10.12
N VAL A 169 12.36 60.17 10.70
CA VAL A 169 11.39 60.23 11.81
C VAL A 169 12.00 60.87 13.06
N GLU A 170 13.26 60.57 13.37
CA GLU A 170 13.99 61.20 14.49
C GLU A 170 14.19 62.70 14.27
N GLU A 171 14.58 63.13 13.06
CA GLU A 171 14.69 64.55 12.71
C GLU A 171 13.35 65.29 12.83
N LEU A 172 12.27 64.71 12.30
CA LEU A 172 10.92 65.28 12.41
C LEU A 172 10.47 65.39 13.87
N ALA A 173 10.77 64.39 14.71
CA ALA A 173 10.49 64.45 16.13
C ALA A 173 11.25 65.60 16.82
N GLY A 174 12.50 65.86 16.39
CA GLY A 174 13.31 66.97 16.87
C GLY A 174 12.80 68.38 16.49
N LEU A 175 12.05 68.50 15.38
CA LEU A 175 11.44 69.78 14.98
C LEU A 175 10.17 70.13 15.77
N LYS A 176 9.51 69.14 16.39
CA LYS A 176 8.24 69.34 17.09
C LYS A 176 8.34 70.37 18.24
N PRO A 177 9.34 70.33 19.13
CA PRO A 177 9.51 71.35 20.18
C PRO A 177 9.70 72.76 19.62
N ALA A 178 10.51 72.91 18.56
CA ALA A 178 10.74 74.22 17.93
C ALA A 178 9.44 74.82 17.35
N ILE A 179 8.59 73.98 16.76
CA ILE A 179 7.26 74.42 16.29
C ILE A 179 6.36 74.83 17.45
N GLU A 180 6.40 74.12 18.58
CA GLU A 180 5.64 74.46 19.78
C GLU A 180 6.11 75.78 20.41
N GLU A 181 7.43 76.03 20.46
CA GLU A 181 8.02 77.29 20.92
C GLU A 181 7.59 78.47 20.03
N LEU A 182 7.74 78.35 18.70
CA LEU A 182 7.28 79.38 17.75
C LEU A 182 5.77 79.66 17.87
N ARG A 183 4.96 78.65 18.21
CA ARG A 183 3.52 78.84 18.47
C ARG A 183 3.27 79.69 19.71
N TRP A 184 4.01 79.45 20.79
CA TRP A 184 3.91 80.25 22.01
C TRP A 184 4.38 81.69 21.80
N GLU A 185 5.52 81.88 21.13
CA GLU A 185 6.04 83.21 20.80
C GLU A 185 5.05 84.01 19.93
N ASN A 186 4.49 83.39 18.91
CA ASN A 186 3.50 84.03 18.04
C ASN A 186 2.21 84.37 18.80
N ALA A 187 1.77 83.54 19.75
CA ALA A 187 0.64 83.84 20.61
C ALA A 187 0.91 85.06 21.51
N GLY A 188 2.12 85.16 22.09
CA GLY A 188 2.56 86.32 22.86
C GLY A 188 2.58 87.60 22.02
N LEU A 189 3.21 87.58 20.85
CA LEU A 189 3.24 88.73 19.93
C LEU A 189 1.83 89.18 19.54
N LYS A 190 0.90 88.26 19.31
CA LYS A 190 -0.51 88.62 19.03
C LYS A 190 -1.19 89.31 20.21
N HIS A 191 -0.86 88.92 21.44
CA HIS A 191 -1.36 89.58 22.65
C HIS A 191 -0.81 91.01 22.74
N ASP A 192 0.50 91.17 22.59
CA ASP A 192 1.17 92.47 22.67
C ASP A 192 0.66 93.44 21.59
N ILE A 193 0.49 92.96 20.35
CA ILE A 193 -0.10 93.75 19.26
C ILE A 193 -1.51 94.20 19.62
N LYS A 194 -2.32 93.34 20.25
CA LYS A 194 -3.68 93.66 20.66
C LYS A 194 -3.70 94.74 21.75
N GLU A 195 -2.84 94.65 22.76
CA GLU A 195 -2.72 95.67 23.80
C GLU A 195 -2.28 97.03 23.23
N LEU A 196 -1.27 97.03 22.36
CA LEU A 196 -0.83 98.26 21.69
C LEU A 196 -1.90 98.86 20.77
N SER A 197 -2.79 98.02 20.22
CA SER A 197 -3.89 98.46 19.36
C SER A 197 -5.14 98.90 20.12
N THR A 198 -5.23 98.63 21.43
CA THR A 198 -6.34 99.15 22.25
C THR A 198 -6.11 100.63 22.55
N PRO A 199 -7.02 101.55 22.16
CA PRO A 199 -6.85 102.97 22.41
C PRO A 199 -6.83 103.21 23.92
N SER A 200 -5.88 104.01 24.41
CA SER A 200 -5.75 104.44 25.81
C SER A 200 -6.99 105.17 26.31
N GLN A 201 -8.04 104.43 26.66
CA GLN A 201 -9.14 104.92 27.48
C GLN A 201 -8.67 104.87 28.93
N ASN A 202 -8.02 105.94 29.39
CA ASN A 202 -7.92 106.42 30.78
C ASN A 202 -6.65 107.26 30.96
N LEU A 203 -6.65 108.47 30.41
CA LEU A 203 -5.91 109.56 31.05
C LEU A 203 -6.96 110.51 31.62
N PRO A 204 -7.10 110.65 32.95
CA PRO A 204 -7.96 111.67 33.52
C PRO A 204 -7.39 113.04 33.14
N VAL A 205 -8.17 113.83 32.41
CA VAL A 205 -7.85 115.22 32.09
C VAL A 205 -8.11 116.04 33.36
N GLU A 206 -7.15 116.05 34.29
CA GLU A 206 -7.16 117.01 35.39
C GLU A 206 -6.62 118.36 34.90
N ASN A 207 -7.51 119.35 34.92
CA ASN A 207 -7.26 120.79 35.08
C ASN A 207 -6.41 121.51 34.02
N LEU A 208 -7.09 122.31 33.19
CA LEU A 208 -6.63 123.64 32.78
C LEU A 208 -7.78 124.43 32.14
N GLN A 209 -8.64 125.03 32.97
CA GLN A 209 -9.39 126.23 32.59
C GLN A 209 -9.46 127.17 33.79
N LYS A 210 -8.73 128.28 33.65
CA LYS A 210 -8.94 129.54 34.35
C LYS A 210 -10.26 130.17 33.90
#